data_AF-A0A934AUU6-F1
#
_entry.id   AF-A0A934AUU6-F1
#
_cell.length_a   1.000
_cell.length_b   1.000
_cell.length_c   1.000
_cell.angle_alpha   90.00
_cell.angle_beta   90.00
_cell.angle_gamma   90.00
#
_symmetry.space_group_name_H-M   'P 1'
#
loop_
_entity.id
_entity.type
_entity.pdbx_description
1 polymer ?
#
loop_
_entity_poly.entity_id
_entity_poly.type
_entity_poly.pdbx_seq_one_letter_code
_entity_poly.pdbx_strand_id
1 'polypeptide(L)'
;MNNAGTSLKSRIEELEKEEIIKALKECGWVMARAAKKLGITERMIGYKINKYGLRIKEVRWSEGASEEHEDNQEQKESHEAIK
;
A
#
# COMPACT_ATOMS: atom_id res chain seq x y z
N MET A 1 -6.21 -12.51 23.13
CA MET A 1 -6.37 -12.41 21.66
C MET A 1 -7.20 -13.58 21.18
N ASN A 2 -8.26 -13.33 20.41
CA ASN A 2 -9.26 -14.32 20.02
C ASN A 2 -8.71 -15.26 18.94
N ASN A 3 -8.24 -16.44 19.36
CA ASN A 3 -7.86 -17.54 18.48
C ASN A 3 -9.12 -18.37 18.17
N ALA A 4 -10.07 -17.77 17.46
CA ALA A 4 -11.29 -18.44 17.04
C ALA A 4 -11.05 -19.09 15.66
N GLY A 5 -10.68 -20.38 15.66
CA GLY A 5 -10.98 -21.31 14.57
C GLY A 5 -10.62 -20.91 13.13
N THR A 6 -9.51 -20.20 12.87
CA THR A 6 -9.06 -19.97 11.49
C THR A 6 -8.45 -21.24 10.92
N SER A 7 -8.99 -21.70 9.78
CA SER A 7 -8.47 -22.87 9.06
C SER A 7 -6.96 -22.75 8.80
N LEU A 8 -6.26 -23.88 8.63
CA LEU A 8 -4.84 -23.86 8.23
C LEU A 8 -4.64 -23.05 6.94
N LYS A 9 -5.59 -23.16 6.01
CA LYS A 9 -5.60 -22.41 4.76
C LYS A 9 -5.57 -20.89 5.01
N SER A 10 -6.43 -20.38 5.89
CA SER A 10 -6.50 -18.95 6.21
C SER A 10 -5.18 -18.43 6.78
N ARG A 11 -4.56 -19.17 7.69
CA ARG A 11 -3.27 -18.78 8.31
C ARG A 11 -2.13 -18.75 7.29
N ILE A 12 -2.11 -19.70 6.34
CA ILE A 12 -1.13 -19.71 5.25
C ILE A 12 -1.35 -18.50 4.33
N GLU A 13 -2.61 -18.15 4.03
CA GLU A 13 -2.92 -16.99 3.19
C GLU A 13 -2.53 -15.66 3.85
N GLU A 14 -2.71 -15.54 5.16
CA GLU A 14 -2.27 -14.38 5.95
C GLU A 14 -0.75 -14.22 5.92
N LEU A 15 -0.01 -15.27 6.28
CA LEU A 15 1.46 -15.26 6.26
C LEU A 15 2.00 -14.98 4.85
N GLU A 16 1.43 -15.60 3.82
CA GLU A 16 1.83 -15.36 2.43
C GLU A 16 1.60 -13.89 2.03
N LYS A 17 0.46 -13.31 2.42
CA LYS A 17 0.16 -11.90 2.15
C LYS A 17 1.15 -10.97 2.85
N GLU A 18 1.48 -11.24 4.12
CA GLU A 18 2.44 -10.45 4.90
C GLU A 18 3.83 -10.45 4.28
N GLU A 19 4.35 -11.62 3.91
CA GLU A 19 5.68 -11.75 3.27
C GLU A 19 5.73 -11.06 1.91
N ILE A 20 4.65 -11.11 1.12
CA ILE A 20 4.56 -10.38 -0.15
C ILE A 20 4.60 -8.87 0.07
N ILE A 21 3.83 -8.35 1.04
CA ILE A 21 3.83 -6.91 1.35
C ILE A 21 5.21 -6.46 1.81
N LYS A 22 5.86 -7.24 2.68
CA LYS A 22 7.21 -6.94 3.18
C LYS A 22 8.23 -6.89 2.03
N ALA A 23 8.25 -7.91 1.18
CA ALA A 23 9.14 -7.94 0.02
C ALA A 23 8.88 -6.79 -0.96
N LEU A 24 7.60 -6.43 -1.20
CA LEU A 24 7.24 -5.28 -2.02
C LEU A 24 7.76 -3.98 -1.41
N LYS A 25 7.54 -3.73 -0.12
CA LYS A 25 8.05 -2.53 0.57
C LYS A 25 9.58 -2.43 0.50
N GLU A 26 10.29 -3.49 0.83
CA GLU A 26 11.76 -3.53 0.78
C GLU A 26 12.33 -3.35 -0.64
N CYS A 27 11.54 -3.68 -1.67
CA CYS A 27 11.93 -3.55 -3.07
C CYS A 27 11.37 -2.28 -3.74
N GLY A 28 10.81 -1.33 -3.00
CA GLY A 28 10.22 -0.11 -3.56
C GLY A 28 9.03 -0.40 -4.49
N TRP A 29 8.26 -1.44 -4.18
CA TRP A 29 7.11 -1.94 -4.95
C TRP A 29 7.42 -2.42 -6.37
N VAL A 30 8.70 -2.72 -6.65
CA VAL A 30 9.10 -3.36 -7.90
C VAL A 30 8.83 -4.88 -7.83
N MET A 31 7.81 -5.33 -8.56
CA MET A 31 7.34 -6.73 -8.52
C MET A 31 8.44 -7.75 -8.85
N ALA A 32 9.22 -7.52 -9.92
CA ALA A 32 10.33 -8.39 -10.31
C ALA A 32 11.37 -8.58 -9.19
N ARG A 33 11.71 -7.49 -8.47
CA ARG A 33 12.66 -7.54 -7.35
C ARG A 33 12.08 -8.28 -6.15
N ALA A 34 10.82 -8.02 -5.82
CA ALA A 34 10.12 -8.71 -4.73
C ALA A 34 9.97 -10.22 -5.03
N ALA A 35 9.61 -10.59 -6.26
CA ALA A 35 9.51 -11.99 -6.69
C ALA A 35 10.86 -12.72 -6.57
N LYS A 36 11.94 -12.10 -7.07
CA LYS A 36 13.31 -12.63 -6.93
C LYS A 36 13.69 -12.83 -5.47
N LYS A 37 13.35 -11.86 -4.60
CA LYS A 37 13.63 -11.94 -3.16
C LYS A 37 12.87 -13.10 -2.49
N LEU A 38 11.61 -13.32 -2.88
CA LEU A 38 10.77 -14.40 -2.36
C LEU A 38 11.06 -15.77 -2.98
N GLY A 39 11.95 -15.85 -3.98
CA GLY A 39 12.26 -17.11 -4.68
C GLY A 39 11.11 -17.62 -5.55
N ILE A 40 10.23 -16.74 -6.04
CA ILE A 40 9.10 -17.09 -6.91
C ILE A 40 9.20 -16.35 -8.25
N THR A 41 8.37 -16.78 -9.21
CA THR A 41 8.28 -16.07 -10.50
C THR A 41 7.49 -14.77 -10.37
N GLU A 42 7.80 -13.81 -11.24
CA GLU A 42 7.05 -12.54 -11.30
C GLU A 42 5.56 -12.75 -11.63
N ARG A 43 5.23 -13.77 -12.43
CA ARG A 43 3.84 -14.16 -12.69
C ARG A 43 3.12 -14.59 -11.40
N MET A 44 3.78 -15.38 -10.55
CA MET A 44 3.19 -15.84 -9.29
C MET A 44 2.92 -14.66 -8.35
N ILE A 45 3.88 -13.75 -8.15
CA ILE A 45 3.65 -12.57 -7.29
C ILE A 45 2.53 -11.70 -7.85
N GLY A 46 2.45 -11.52 -9.18
CA GLY A 46 1.36 -10.78 -9.84
C GLY A 46 -0.01 -11.37 -9.54
N TYR A 47 -0.16 -12.70 -9.62
CA TYR A 47 -1.42 -13.36 -9.24
C TYR A 47 -1.77 -13.15 -7.76
N LYS A 48 -0.78 -13.19 -6.87
CA LYS A 48 -1.01 -13.00 -5.43
C LYS A 48 -1.35 -11.55 -5.09
N ILE A 49 -0.71 -10.58 -5.73
CA ILE A 49 -1.04 -9.15 -5.60
C ILE A 49 -2.51 -8.91 -5.98
N ASN A 50 -2.94 -9.48 -7.12
CA ASN A 50 -4.34 -9.41 -7.55
C ASN A 50 -5.27 -10.12 -6.57
N LYS A 51 -4.93 -11.34 -6.14
CA LYS A 51 -5.71 -12.12 -5.15
C LYS A 51 -5.91 -11.35 -3.85
N TYR A 52 -4.88 -10.65 -3.36
CA TYR A 52 -4.89 -9.96 -2.07
C TYR A 52 -5.25 -8.47 -2.16
N GLY A 53 -5.49 -7.95 -3.36
CA GLY A 53 -5.86 -6.55 -3.57
C GLY A 53 -4.78 -5.54 -3.16
N LEU A 54 -3.50 -5.91 -3.29
CA LEU A 54 -2.38 -5.06 -2.85
C LEU A 54 -2.16 -3.91 -3.86
N ARG A 55 -2.10 -2.65 -3.39
CA ARG A 55 -1.96 -1.45 -4.23
C ARG A 55 -0.96 -0.44 -3.64
N ILE A 56 -0.25 0.28 -4.52
CA ILE A 56 0.84 1.23 -4.21
C ILE A 56 0.34 2.57 -3.64
N LYS A 57 -0.81 2.63 -2.96
CA LYS A 57 -1.50 3.92 -2.67
C LYS A 57 -0.73 4.94 -1.82
N GLU A 58 0.47 4.64 -1.32
CA GLU A 58 1.14 5.45 -0.30
C GLU A 58 2.61 5.81 -0.59
N VAL A 59 3.24 5.30 -1.65
CA VAL A 59 4.72 5.34 -1.78
C VAL A 59 5.22 6.51 -2.63
N ARG A 60 4.33 7.42 -3.06
CA ARG A 60 4.69 8.51 -3.98
C ARG A 60 4.68 9.91 -3.37
N TRP A 61 4.50 10.07 -2.07
CA TRP A 61 4.36 11.42 -1.48
C TRP A 61 5.15 11.72 -0.21
N SER A 62 6.06 10.86 0.24
CA SER A 62 6.80 11.10 1.50
C SER A 62 8.31 11.33 1.36
N GLU A 63 8.90 11.32 0.15
CA GLU A 63 10.35 11.54 -0.01
C GLU A 63 10.72 12.82 -0.80
N GLY A 64 9.79 13.76 -0.99
CA GLY A 64 10.14 14.97 -1.76
C GLY A 64 9.05 16.04 -1.90
N ALA A 65 8.24 16.25 -0.87
CA ALA A 65 7.42 17.45 -0.82
C ALA A 65 7.63 18.17 0.50
N SER A 66 8.30 19.31 0.38
CA SER A 66 8.16 20.41 1.32
C SER A 66 6.68 20.65 1.61
N GLU A 67 6.37 20.66 2.90
CA GLU A 67 5.09 21.04 3.49
C GLU A 67 4.67 22.44 3.02
N GLU A 68 3.84 22.54 1.98
CA GLU A 68 2.94 23.69 1.78
C GLU A 68 1.66 23.19 1.08
N HIS A 69 0.76 22.61 1.86
CA HIS A 69 -0.65 22.61 1.53
C HIS A 69 -1.38 23.18 2.73
N GLU A 70 -1.33 24.51 2.82
CA GLU A 70 -2.29 25.29 3.61
C GLU A 70 -3.69 25.00 3.05
N ASP A 71 -4.54 24.42 3.89
CA ASP A 71 -5.98 24.44 3.75
C ASP A 71 -6.43 25.91 3.69
N ASN A 72 -6.65 26.43 2.49
CA ASN A 72 -7.34 27.70 2.30
C ASN A 72 -8.76 27.44 1.79
N GLN A 73 -9.62 26.96 2.71
CA GLN A 73 -11.06 26.85 2.50
C GLN A 73 -11.84 27.99 3.21
N GLU A 74 -11.17 29.04 3.68
CA GLU A 74 -11.82 30.11 4.47
C GLU A 74 -11.59 31.54 3.91
N GLN A 75 -11.16 31.70 2.65
CA GLN A 75 -11.00 33.03 2.02
C GLN A 75 -11.97 33.33 0.88
N LYS A 76 -12.96 32.47 0.62
CA LYS A 76 -14.00 32.74 -0.39
C LYS A 76 -15.23 33.47 0.14
N GLU A 77 -15.43 33.53 1.46
CA GLU A 77 -16.59 34.25 2.04
C GLU A 77 -16.31 35.74 2.30
N SER A 78 -15.05 36.16 2.36
CA SER A 78 -14.66 37.56 2.55
C SER A 78 -14.75 38.41 1.26
N HIS A 79 -14.78 37.78 0.08
CA HIS A 79 -14.91 38.49 -1.21
C HIS A 79 -16.35 38.84 -1.60
N GLU A 80 -17.36 38.35 -0.88
CA GLU A 80 -18.77 38.67 -1.14
C GLU A 80 -19.34 39.78 -0.22
N ALA A 81 -18.57 40.22 0.78
CA ALA A 81 -18.96 41.30 1.69
C ALA A 81 -18.55 42.72 1.23
N ILE A 82 -17.83 42.86 0.10
CA ILE A 82 -17.35 44.17 -0.40
C ILE A 82 -17.70 44.37 -1.89
N LYS A 83 -18.88 43.95 -2.32
CA LYS A 83 -19.43 44.38 -3.62
C LYS A 83 -20.89 44.79 -3.52
#